data_AF-A0A8F4F3M7-F1
#
_entry.id   AF-A0A8F4F3M7-F1
#
_cell.length_a   1.000
_cell.length_b   1.000
_cell.length_c   1.000
_cell.angle_alpha   90.00
_cell.angle_beta   90.00
_cell.angle_gamma   90.00
#
_symmetry.space_group_name_H-M   'P 1'
#
loop_
_entity.id
_entity.type
_entity.pdbx_description
1 polymer ?
#
loop_
_entity_poly.entity_id
_entity_poly.type
_entity_poly.pdbx_seq_one_letter_code
_entity_poly.pdbx_strand_id
1 'polypeptide(L)'
;QAETQQENMDISSSLRKLGAQSKLIQTYIDQSLMSPNVQLEEVPALNTNQFLIKQDMKEWSSELYPQLILLNSKSKGFVTKFNSYYPTLKSFVDNKEDREGFSDRLEVLQEMAMTNQENAQRQINELTDLKLQLDKKLKDFDTNVATAQGILSTDGTGKIDQLKNEILNTKKAIQNDLQQIALIPGALNEQGFAIFKEVYSLSKEIIEPAAQA
;
A
#
# COMPACT_ATOMS: atom_id res chain seq x y z
N GLN A 1 -10.88 22.33 30.28
CA GLN A 1 -11.50 22.03 28.97
C GLN A 1 -10.37 21.65 28.04
N ALA A 2 -10.24 20.37 27.70
CA ALA A 2 -9.30 19.92 26.70
C ALA A 2 -9.94 20.18 25.34
N GLU A 3 -9.47 21.20 24.64
CA GLU A 3 -9.82 21.44 23.25
C GLU A 3 -9.35 20.23 22.44
N THR A 4 -10.34 19.46 21.99
CA THR A 4 -10.18 18.42 20.99
C THR A 4 -9.71 19.13 19.73
N GLN A 5 -8.41 19.09 19.46
CA GLN A 5 -7.87 19.29 18.13
C GLN A 5 -8.43 18.17 17.26
N GLN A 6 -9.67 18.33 16.82
CA GLN A 6 -10.20 17.60 15.71
C GLN A 6 -9.49 18.17 14.50
N GLU A 7 -8.30 17.63 14.22
CA GLU A 7 -7.61 17.80 12.96
C GLU A 7 -8.69 17.60 11.89
N ASN A 8 -9.01 18.68 11.18
CA ASN A 8 -10.05 18.68 10.17
C ASN A 8 -9.54 17.79 9.05
N MET A 9 -9.79 16.48 9.17
CA MET A 9 -9.14 15.45 8.39
C MET A 9 -9.71 15.54 6.99
N ASP A 10 -8.97 16.16 6.07
CA ASP A 10 -9.38 16.24 4.68
C ASP A 10 -9.40 14.82 4.08
N ILE A 11 -10.61 14.27 3.95
CA ILE A 11 -10.89 12.95 3.37
C ILE A 11 -10.21 12.81 2.00
N SER A 12 -10.15 13.89 1.21
CA SER A 12 -9.50 13.90 -0.10
C SER A 12 -8.00 13.65 0.02
N SER A 13 -7.36 14.27 1.00
CA SER A 13 -5.94 14.06 1.32
C SER A 13 -5.67 12.63 1.79
N SER A 14 -6.53 12.09 2.66
CA SER A 14 -6.43 10.70 3.15
C SER A 14 -6.58 9.68 2.03
N LEU A 15 -7.56 9.85 1.13
CA LEU A 15 -7.77 8.98 -0.03
C LEU A 15 -6.60 9.04 -1.02
N ARG A 16 -6.03 10.23 -1.22
CA ARG A 16 -4.83 10.40 -2.04
C ARG A 16 -3.64 9.65 -1.44
N LYS A 17 -3.39 9.81 -0.13
CA LYS A 17 -2.34 9.07 0.58
C LYS A 17 -2.55 7.57 0.50
N LEU A 18 -3.78 7.09 0.69
CA LEU A 18 -4.15 5.68 0.57
C LEU A 18 -3.80 5.13 -0.83
N GLY A 19 -4.21 5.82 -1.90
CA GLY A 19 -3.92 5.39 -3.27
C GLY A 19 -2.41 5.34 -3.56
N ALA A 20 -1.67 6.35 -3.12
CA ALA A 20 -0.23 6.45 -3.26
C ALA A 20 0.50 5.31 -2.52
N GLN A 21 0.16 5.08 -1.25
CA GLN A 21 0.74 4.02 -0.43
C GLN A 21 0.38 2.62 -0.94
N SER A 22 -0.86 2.41 -1.37
CA SER A 22 -1.30 1.11 -1.90
C SER A 22 -0.52 0.72 -3.16
N LYS A 23 -0.28 1.69 -4.05
CA LYS A 23 0.56 1.48 -5.24
C LYS A 23 2.02 1.18 -4.89
N LEU A 24 2.56 1.86 -3.88
CA LEU A 24 3.92 1.60 -3.40
C LEU A 24 4.05 0.18 -2.80
N ILE A 25 3.08 -0.24 -1.99
CA ILE A 25 3.01 -1.61 -1.44
C ILE A 25 2.96 -2.63 -2.58
N GLN A 26 2.08 -2.43 -3.57
CA GLN A 26 1.99 -3.31 -4.74
C GLN A 26 3.33 -3.42 -5.47
N THR A 27 4.05 -2.30 -5.65
CA THR A 27 5.36 -2.29 -6.31
C THR A 27 6.38 -3.18 -5.58
N TYR A 28 6.44 -3.09 -4.25
CA TYR A 28 7.33 -3.94 -3.45
C TYR A 28 6.92 -5.41 -3.47
N ILE A 29 5.61 -5.68 -3.51
CA ILE A 29 5.08 -7.03 -3.63
C ILE A 29 5.44 -7.63 -4.98
N ASP A 30 5.27 -6.90 -6.08
CA ASP A 30 5.62 -7.37 -7.42
C ASP A 30 7.10 -7.76 -7.50
N GLN A 31 8.00 -6.92 -6.97
CA GLN A 31 9.43 -7.21 -6.89
C GLN A 31 9.73 -8.47 -6.05
N SER A 32 9.03 -8.61 -4.91
CA SER A 32 9.21 -9.76 -4.01
C SER A 32 8.71 -11.06 -4.63
N LEU A 33 7.60 -11.01 -5.38
CA LEU A 33 7.02 -12.16 -6.06
C LEU A 33 7.89 -12.65 -7.24
N MET A 34 8.59 -11.74 -7.93
CA MET A 34 9.53 -12.09 -9.00
C MET A 34 10.81 -12.76 -8.49
N SER A 35 11.23 -12.46 -7.26
CA SER A 35 12.45 -13.04 -6.69
C SER A 35 12.24 -14.54 -6.45
N PRO A 36 13.19 -15.45 -6.73
CA PRO A 36 13.03 -16.87 -6.43
C PRO A 36 12.96 -17.11 -4.91
N ASN A 37 12.44 -18.28 -4.52
CA ASN A 37 12.53 -18.69 -3.12
C ASN A 37 13.97 -19.12 -2.81
N VAL A 38 14.47 -18.71 -1.64
CA VAL A 38 15.78 -19.15 -1.15
C VAL A 38 15.69 -20.63 -0.79
N GLN A 39 16.67 -21.39 -1.25
CA GLN A 39 16.82 -22.80 -0.90
C GLN A 39 18.18 -23.02 -0.26
N LEU A 40 18.17 -23.48 0.99
CA LEU A 40 19.34 -23.78 1.79
C LEU A 40 19.05 -25.09 2.53
N GLU A 41 19.87 -26.12 2.30
CA GLU A 41 19.62 -27.47 2.84
C GLU A 41 19.62 -27.48 4.37
N GLU A 42 20.45 -26.63 4.98
CA GLU A 42 20.60 -26.49 6.42
C GLU A 42 19.43 -25.72 7.05
N VAL A 43 18.71 -24.91 6.27
CA VAL A 43 17.55 -24.12 6.74
C VAL A 43 16.39 -24.20 5.73
N PRO A 44 15.78 -25.38 5.54
CA PRO A 44 14.72 -25.57 4.54
C PRO A 44 13.47 -24.72 4.84
N ALA A 45 13.28 -24.34 6.11
CA ALA A 45 12.20 -23.47 6.55
C ALA A 45 12.23 -22.06 5.92
N LEU A 46 13.38 -21.60 5.39
CA LEU A 46 13.46 -20.37 4.59
C LEU A 46 12.54 -20.44 3.37
N ASN A 47 12.61 -21.55 2.62
CA ASN A 47 11.81 -21.74 1.42
C ASN A 47 10.32 -21.76 1.76
N THR A 48 9.95 -22.55 2.77
CA THR A 48 8.56 -22.69 3.22
C THR A 48 7.98 -21.36 3.69
N ASN A 49 8.68 -20.63 4.56
CA ASN A 49 8.16 -19.35 5.07
C ASN A 49 8.08 -18.29 3.97
N GLN A 50 9.06 -18.24 3.07
CA GLN A 50 9.00 -17.32 1.93
C GLN A 50 7.85 -17.67 0.97
N PHE A 51 7.57 -18.96 0.74
CA PHE A 51 6.40 -19.40 -0.03
C PHE A 51 5.09 -18.92 0.58
N LEU A 52 4.92 -19.09 1.90
CA LEU A 52 3.71 -18.68 2.61
C LEU A 52 3.53 -17.15 2.61
N ILE A 53 4.59 -16.39 2.84
CA ILE A 53 4.55 -14.91 2.75
C ILE A 53 4.15 -14.48 1.33
N LYS A 54 4.67 -15.15 0.30
CA LYS A 54 4.30 -14.85 -1.09
C LYS A 54 2.86 -15.21 -1.42
N GLN A 55 2.24 -16.15 -0.70
CA GLN A 55 0.81 -16.42 -0.83
C GLN A 55 -0.02 -15.25 -0.30
N ASP A 56 0.32 -14.74 0.88
CA ASP A 56 -0.31 -13.53 1.45
C ASP A 56 -0.11 -12.30 0.52
N MET A 57 1.07 -12.16 -0.09
CA MET A 57 1.35 -11.10 -1.08
C MET A 57 0.47 -11.22 -2.34
N LYS A 58 0.12 -12.45 -2.75
CA LYS A 58 -0.79 -12.67 -3.87
C LYS A 58 -2.22 -12.29 -3.48
N GLU A 59 -2.66 -12.65 -2.28
CA GLU A 59 -3.97 -12.23 -1.73
C GLU A 59 -4.09 -10.70 -1.72
N TRP A 60 -3.07 -9.99 -1.22
CA TRP A 60 -3.02 -8.53 -1.33
C TRP A 60 -3.24 -8.06 -2.78
N SER A 61 -2.50 -8.66 -3.72
CA SER A 61 -2.48 -8.20 -5.12
C SER A 61 -3.80 -8.46 -5.84
N SER A 62 -4.43 -9.61 -5.59
CA SER A 62 -5.64 -10.02 -6.30
C SER A 62 -6.93 -9.56 -5.63
N GLU A 63 -6.92 -9.37 -4.31
CA GLU A 63 -8.14 -9.12 -3.54
C GLU A 63 -8.11 -7.72 -2.90
N LEU A 64 -7.17 -7.44 -2.01
CA LEU A 64 -7.22 -6.22 -1.19
C LEU A 64 -6.87 -4.95 -1.98
N TYR A 65 -5.82 -4.98 -2.79
CA TYR A 65 -5.37 -3.81 -3.55
C TYR A 65 -6.46 -3.27 -4.50
N PRO A 66 -7.15 -4.11 -5.31
CA PRO A 66 -8.29 -3.67 -6.10
C PRO A 66 -9.42 -3.04 -5.28
N GLN A 67 -9.70 -3.55 -4.07
CA GLN A 67 -10.76 -3.00 -3.23
C GLN A 67 -10.42 -1.60 -2.67
N LEU A 68 -9.14 -1.32 -2.40
CA LEU A 68 -8.69 0.04 -2.04
C LEU A 68 -8.84 1.03 -3.20
N ILE A 69 -8.60 0.58 -4.44
CA ILE A 69 -8.89 1.39 -5.64
C ILE A 69 -10.40 1.65 -5.75
N LEU A 70 -11.23 0.62 -5.54
CA LEU A 70 -12.68 0.75 -5.58
C LEU A 70 -13.20 1.72 -4.52
N LEU A 71 -12.67 1.67 -3.29
CA LEU A 71 -13.01 2.60 -2.21
C LEU A 71 -12.78 4.06 -2.65
N ASN A 72 -11.60 4.36 -3.21
CA ASN A 72 -11.29 5.69 -3.74
C ASN A 72 -12.24 6.11 -4.88
N SER A 73 -12.59 5.18 -5.77
CA SER A 73 -13.57 5.44 -6.85
C SER A 73 -14.96 5.78 -6.30
N LYS A 74 -15.46 5.02 -5.33
CA LYS A 74 -16.76 5.26 -4.69
C LYS A 74 -16.81 6.60 -3.95
N SER A 75 -15.72 6.99 -3.28
CA SER A 75 -15.62 8.32 -2.65
C SER A 75 -15.68 9.46 -3.68
N LYS A 76 -15.03 9.32 -4.84
CA LYS A 76 -15.16 10.29 -5.95
C LYS A 76 -16.57 10.32 -6.53
N GLY A 77 -17.23 9.16 -6.61
CA GLY A 77 -18.63 9.04 -7.01
C GLY A 77 -19.57 9.83 -6.08
N PHE A 78 -19.36 9.73 -4.77
CA PHE A 78 -20.10 10.52 -3.78
C PHE A 78 -19.92 12.04 -4.00
N VAL A 79 -18.68 12.52 -4.15
CA VAL A 79 -18.39 13.94 -4.39
C VAL A 79 -19.08 14.44 -5.67
N THR A 80 -19.03 13.63 -6.73
CA THR A 80 -19.69 13.95 -8.01
C THR A 80 -21.21 14.07 -7.83
N LYS A 81 -21.81 13.10 -7.11
CA LYS A 81 -23.25 13.09 -6.84
C LYS A 81 -23.66 14.28 -5.97
N PHE A 82 -22.91 14.57 -4.91
CA PHE A 82 -23.13 15.73 -4.05
C PHE A 82 -23.09 17.03 -4.84
N ASN A 83 -22.06 17.24 -5.65
CA ASN A 83 -21.93 18.43 -6.49
C ASN A 83 -23.08 18.57 -7.49
N SER A 84 -23.59 17.45 -8.03
CA SER A 84 -24.76 17.47 -8.92
C SER A 84 -26.05 17.87 -8.23
N TYR A 85 -26.21 17.51 -6.95
CA TYR A 85 -27.41 17.84 -6.15
C TYR A 85 -27.32 19.21 -5.49
N TYR A 86 -26.11 19.73 -5.27
CA TYR A 86 -25.87 20.96 -4.52
C TYR A 86 -26.70 22.17 -5.01
N PRO A 87 -26.84 22.47 -6.31
CA PRO A 87 -27.65 23.60 -6.75
C PRO A 87 -29.12 23.48 -6.34
N THR A 88 -29.72 22.29 -6.47
CA THR A 88 -31.11 22.06 -6.09
C THR A 88 -31.29 22.07 -4.57
N LEU A 89 -30.36 21.46 -3.83
CA LEU A 89 -30.37 21.49 -2.37
C LEU A 89 -30.25 22.93 -1.84
N LYS A 90 -29.39 23.75 -2.46
CA LYS A 90 -29.24 25.16 -2.11
C LYS A 90 -30.48 25.97 -2.44
N SER A 91 -31.08 25.73 -3.60
CA SER A 91 -32.34 26.38 -4.00
C SER A 91 -33.42 26.14 -2.94
N PHE A 92 -33.64 24.88 -2.53
CA PHE A 92 -34.62 24.55 -1.49
C PHE A 92 -34.37 25.31 -0.17
N VAL A 93 -33.11 25.43 0.26
CA VAL A 93 -32.77 26.18 1.49
C VAL A 93 -33.16 27.66 1.37
N ASP A 94 -33.01 28.23 0.18
CA ASP A 94 -33.27 29.66 -0.07
C ASP A 94 -34.75 29.97 -0.29
N ASN A 95 -35.49 29.08 -0.99
CA ASN A 95 -36.85 29.33 -1.45
C ASN A 95 -37.92 28.43 -0.80
N LYS A 96 -37.53 27.35 -0.12
CA LYS A 96 -38.39 26.32 0.50
C LYS A 96 -39.33 25.60 -0.48
N GLU A 97 -39.02 25.60 -1.77
CA GLU A 97 -39.77 24.91 -2.82
C GLU A 97 -39.15 23.53 -3.10
N ASP A 98 -39.97 22.49 -3.30
CA ASP A 98 -39.58 21.07 -3.51
C ASP A 98 -39.04 20.34 -2.25
N ARG A 99 -39.88 20.28 -1.20
CA ARG A 99 -39.53 19.60 0.06
C ARG A 99 -39.30 18.10 -0.10
N GLU A 100 -40.11 17.45 -0.93
CA GLU A 100 -40.00 16.01 -1.19
C GLU A 100 -38.70 15.71 -1.93
N GLY A 101 -38.43 16.41 -3.04
CA GLY A 101 -37.19 16.25 -3.78
C GLY A 101 -35.93 16.66 -2.98
N PHE A 102 -36.04 17.56 -2.02
CA PHE A 102 -34.96 17.83 -1.06
C PHE A 102 -34.67 16.61 -0.18
N SER A 103 -35.71 16.00 0.39
CA SER A 103 -35.59 14.81 1.23
C SER A 103 -34.99 13.63 0.47
N ASP A 104 -35.52 13.32 -0.72
CA ASP A 104 -35.06 12.20 -1.54
C ASP A 104 -33.57 12.31 -1.91
N ARG A 105 -33.13 13.51 -2.25
CA ARG A 105 -31.71 13.77 -2.60
C ARG A 105 -30.81 13.60 -1.39
N LEU A 106 -31.25 14.03 -0.20
CA LEU A 106 -30.50 13.82 1.03
C LEU A 106 -30.44 12.35 1.43
N GLU A 107 -31.54 11.61 1.28
CA GLU A 107 -31.59 10.17 1.56
C GLU A 107 -30.59 9.39 0.69
N VAL A 108 -30.57 9.68 -0.62
CA VAL A 108 -29.57 9.08 -1.53
C VAL A 108 -28.13 9.41 -1.11
N LEU A 109 -27.84 10.66 -0.72
CA LEU A 109 -26.50 11.04 -0.26
C LEU A 109 -26.14 10.34 1.05
N GLN A 110 -27.09 10.21 1.98
CA GLN A 110 -26.91 9.52 3.25
C GLN A 110 -26.62 8.03 3.03
N GLU A 111 -27.38 7.35 2.19
CA GLU A 111 -27.19 5.94 1.85
C GLU A 111 -25.80 5.70 1.25
N MET A 112 -25.37 6.57 0.32
CA MET A 112 -24.03 6.50 -0.27
C MET A 112 -22.93 6.71 0.78
N ALA A 113 -23.11 7.65 1.71
CA ALA A 113 -22.15 7.90 2.78
C ALA A 113 -22.03 6.70 3.73
N MET A 114 -23.16 6.12 4.15
CA MET A 114 -23.19 4.91 4.99
C MET A 114 -22.53 3.73 4.29
N THR A 115 -22.88 3.48 3.02
CA THR A 115 -22.28 2.42 2.21
C THR A 115 -20.76 2.60 2.08
N ASN A 116 -20.27 3.84 1.89
CA ASN A 116 -18.84 4.13 1.82
C ASN A 116 -18.13 3.88 3.17
N GLN A 117 -18.76 4.25 4.28
CA GLN A 117 -18.25 4.00 5.62
C GLN A 117 -18.14 2.50 5.92
N GLU A 118 -19.17 1.73 5.61
CA GLU A 118 -19.17 0.26 5.79
C GLU A 118 -18.08 -0.41 4.95
N ASN A 119 -17.91 0.02 3.70
CA ASN A 119 -16.83 -0.48 2.84
C ASN A 119 -15.46 -0.13 3.41
N ALA A 120 -15.25 1.10 3.89
CA ALA A 120 -14.00 1.50 4.53
C ALA A 120 -13.70 0.64 5.77
N GLN A 121 -14.69 0.40 6.62
CA GLN A 121 -14.52 -0.43 7.82
C GLN A 121 -14.18 -1.88 7.47
N ARG A 122 -14.82 -2.46 6.45
CA ARG A 122 -14.49 -3.79 5.96
C ARG A 122 -13.03 -3.87 5.52
N GLN A 123 -12.58 -2.90 4.73
CA GLN A 123 -11.18 -2.84 4.26
C GLN A 123 -10.20 -2.69 5.43
N ILE A 124 -10.53 -1.89 6.45
CA ILE A 124 -9.70 -1.79 7.66
C ILE A 124 -9.55 -3.16 8.34
N ASN A 125 -10.64 -3.92 8.45
CA ASN A 125 -10.62 -5.24 9.09
C ASN A 125 -9.77 -6.24 8.29
N GLU A 126 -9.97 -6.31 6.96
CA GLU A 126 -9.20 -7.19 6.07
C GLU A 126 -7.70 -6.87 6.10
N LEU A 127 -7.35 -5.58 6.04
CA LEU A 127 -5.95 -5.13 6.13
C LEU A 127 -5.33 -5.42 7.50
N THR A 128 -6.10 -5.31 8.57
CA THR A 128 -5.64 -5.61 9.94
C THR A 128 -5.35 -7.10 10.09
N ASP A 129 -6.24 -7.95 9.58
CA ASP A 129 -6.05 -9.40 9.62
C ASP A 129 -4.82 -9.83 8.82
N LEU A 130 -4.71 -9.37 7.56
CA LEU A 130 -3.53 -9.63 6.73
C LEU A 130 -2.24 -9.18 7.44
N LYS A 131 -2.24 -7.99 8.05
CA LYS A 131 -1.09 -7.49 8.80
C LYS A 131 -0.70 -8.43 9.95
N LEU A 132 -1.67 -8.87 10.76
CA LEU A 132 -1.40 -9.77 11.89
C LEU A 132 -0.82 -11.10 11.40
N GLN A 133 -1.34 -11.63 10.30
CA GLN A 133 -0.83 -12.87 9.70
C GLN A 133 0.58 -12.70 9.16
N LEU A 134 0.85 -11.61 8.43
CA LEU A 134 2.17 -11.30 7.87
C LEU A 134 3.20 -11.06 8.97
N ASP A 135 2.88 -10.28 10.00
CA ASP A 135 3.80 -9.97 11.11
C ASP A 135 4.29 -11.26 11.79
N LYS A 136 3.40 -12.25 11.97
CA LYS A 136 3.78 -13.57 12.51
C LYS A 136 4.74 -14.31 11.57
N LYS A 137 4.39 -14.42 10.28
CA LYS A 137 5.21 -15.15 9.30
C LYS A 137 6.57 -14.48 9.07
N LEU A 138 6.62 -13.14 9.09
CA LEU A 138 7.85 -12.37 8.98
C LEU A 138 8.78 -12.59 10.18
N LYS A 139 8.25 -12.65 11.40
CA LYS A 139 9.06 -12.99 12.58
C LYS A 139 9.70 -14.38 12.49
N ASP A 140 8.94 -15.36 11.99
CA ASP A 140 9.46 -16.73 11.78
C ASP A 140 10.50 -16.75 10.65
N PHE A 141 10.27 -15.97 9.58
CA PHE A 141 11.24 -15.81 8.49
C PHE A 141 12.53 -15.13 8.94
N ASP A 142 12.46 -14.05 9.71
CA ASP A 142 13.62 -13.33 10.26
C ASP A 142 14.47 -14.23 11.16
N THR A 143 13.83 -15.11 11.94
CA THR A 143 14.53 -16.10 12.76
C THR A 143 15.32 -17.07 11.88
N ASN A 144 14.71 -17.59 10.81
CA ASN A 144 15.39 -18.48 9.87
C ASN A 144 16.52 -17.78 9.10
N VAL A 145 16.33 -16.51 8.73
CA VAL A 145 17.38 -15.69 8.09
C VAL A 145 18.57 -15.52 9.02
N ALA A 146 18.34 -15.25 10.31
CA ALA A 146 19.42 -15.14 11.30
C ALA A 146 20.18 -16.47 11.46
N THR A 147 19.48 -17.61 11.49
CA THR A 147 20.12 -18.94 11.51
C THR A 147 20.97 -19.18 10.27
N ALA A 148 20.43 -18.92 9.08
CA ALA A 148 21.16 -19.07 7.82
C ALA A 148 22.39 -18.16 7.74
N GLN A 149 22.27 -16.91 8.20
CA GLN A 149 23.38 -15.98 8.30
C GLN A 149 24.48 -16.52 9.22
N GLY A 150 24.12 -17.12 10.37
CA GLY A 150 25.10 -17.76 11.25
C GLY A 150 25.86 -18.93 10.61
N ILE A 151 25.18 -19.72 9.78
CA ILE A 151 25.78 -20.85 9.05
C ILE A 151 26.69 -20.36 7.93
N LEU A 152 26.27 -19.34 7.18
CA LEU A 152 27.02 -18.83 6.03
C LEU A 152 28.21 -17.94 6.43
N SER A 153 28.17 -17.34 7.61
CA SER A 153 29.26 -16.49 8.14
C SER A 153 30.41 -17.27 8.79
N THR A 154 30.51 -18.59 8.59
CA THR A 154 31.55 -19.44 9.19
C THR A 154 32.98 -19.10 8.73
N ASP A 155 33.13 -18.36 7.64
CA ASP A 155 34.44 -17.89 7.15
C ASP A 155 35.04 -16.73 7.98
N GLY A 156 34.25 -16.13 8.88
CA GLY A 156 34.68 -15.07 9.80
C GLY A 156 35.05 -13.75 9.10
N THR A 157 34.74 -13.60 7.81
CA THR A 157 35.19 -12.44 7.01
C THR A 157 34.35 -11.18 7.24
N GLY A 158 33.15 -11.31 7.82
CA GLY A 158 32.19 -10.21 7.99
C GLY A 158 31.61 -9.67 6.67
N LYS A 159 31.92 -10.31 5.54
CA LYS A 159 31.50 -9.86 4.20
C LYS A 159 29.98 -9.89 4.03
N ILE A 160 29.30 -10.89 4.61
CA ILE A 160 27.83 -10.98 4.58
C ILE A 160 27.20 -9.79 5.32
N ASP A 161 27.76 -9.38 6.45
CA ASP A 161 27.27 -8.24 7.22
C ASP A 161 27.47 -6.92 6.47
N GLN A 162 28.62 -6.75 5.81
CA GLN A 162 28.89 -5.59 4.97
C GLN A 162 27.89 -5.50 3.81
N LEU A 163 27.72 -6.58 3.04
CA LEU A 163 26.76 -6.62 1.92
C LEU A 163 25.32 -6.39 2.39
N LYS A 164 24.93 -6.96 3.52
CA LYS A 164 23.61 -6.74 4.14
C LYS A 164 23.40 -5.25 4.44
N ASN A 165 24.39 -4.59 5.04
CA ASN A 165 24.29 -3.16 5.38
C ASN A 165 24.22 -2.27 4.12
N GLU A 166 25.01 -2.57 3.09
CA GLU A 166 24.95 -1.85 1.81
C GLU A 166 23.59 -1.98 1.13
N ILE A 167 23.04 -3.20 1.09
CA ILE A 167 21.69 -3.47 0.55
C ILE A 167 20.63 -2.73 1.36
N LEU A 168 20.69 -2.75 2.69
CA LEU A 168 19.72 -2.07 3.55
C LEU A 168 19.76 -0.55 3.38
N ASN A 169 20.96 0.04 3.30
CA ASN A 169 21.13 1.47 3.07
C ASN A 169 20.56 1.88 1.70
N THR A 170 20.85 1.09 0.66
CA THR A 170 20.32 1.32 -0.69
C THR A 170 18.79 1.21 -0.72
N LYS A 171 18.23 0.16 -0.11
CA LYS A 171 16.77 -0.01 -0.01
C LYS A 171 16.10 1.14 0.74
N LYS A 172 16.71 1.63 1.82
CA LYS A 172 16.20 2.77 2.59
C LYS A 172 16.21 4.06 1.77
N ALA A 173 17.26 4.31 0.99
CA ALA A 173 17.32 5.45 0.07
C ALA A 173 16.19 5.38 -0.98
N ILE A 174 16.06 4.23 -1.66
CA ILE A 174 14.99 3.99 -2.64
C ILE A 174 13.60 4.19 -2.00
N GLN A 175 13.39 3.67 -0.79
CA GLN A 175 12.12 3.82 -0.08
C GLN A 175 11.79 5.28 0.24
N ASN A 176 12.77 6.06 0.69
CA ASN A 176 12.59 7.48 0.96
C ASN A 176 12.21 8.23 -0.32
N ASP A 177 12.90 7.97 -1.43
CA ASP A 177 12.66 8.63 -2.71
C ASP A 177 11.27 8.28 -3.26
N LEU A 178 10.90 6.99 -3.24
CA LEU A 178 9.58 6.55 -3.67
C LEU A 178 8.46 7.12 -2.80
N GLN A 179 8.65 7.24 -1.49
CA GLN A 179 7.68 7.88 -0.59
C GLN A 179 7.51 9.37 -0.91
N GLN A 180 8.62 10.09 -1.12
CA GLN A 180 8.58 11.50 -1.53
C GLN A 180 7.80 11.66 -2.84
N ILE A 181 8.13 10.86 -3.87
CA ILE A 181 7.44 10.88 -5.18
C ILE A 181 5.95 10.61 -5.03
N ALA A 182 5.59 9.58 -4.26
CA ALA A 182 4.20 9.18 -4.09
C ALA A 182 3.34 10.26 -3.40
N LEU A 183 3.96 11.16 -2.63
CA LEU A 183 3.28 12.22 -1.88
C LEU A 183 3.19 13.56 -2.62
N ILE A 184 3.92 13.75 -3.73
CA ILE A 184 3.84 14.99 -4.52
C ILE A 184 2.55 14.99 -5.36
N PRO A 185 1.62 15.94 -5.13
CA PRO A 185 0.41 16.06 -5.95
C PRO A 185 0.78 16.37 -7.42
N GLY A 186 0.30 15.54 -8.35
CA GLY A 186 0.54 15.71 -9.79
C GLY A 186 1.84 15.11 -10.34
N ALA A 187 2.71 14.53 -9.51
CA ALA A 187 4.03 14.02 -9.91
C ALA A 187 4.07 12.58 -10.45
N LEU A 188 2.92 11.97 -10.73
CA LEU A 188 2.86 10.88 -11.72
C LEU A 188 2.95 11.45 -13.15
N ASN A 189 3.65 12.56 -13.34
CA ASN A 189 4.16 13.02 -14.63
C ASN A 189 5.58 12.45 -14.81
N GLU A 190 6.12 12.57 -16.02
CA GLU A 190 7.29 11.85 -16.55
C GLU A 190 8.51 11.73 -15.61
N GLN A 191 8.69 12.65 -14.66
CA GLN A 191 9.74 12.61 -13.64
C GLN A 191 9.58 11.45 -12.64
N GLY A 192 8.36 11.19 -12.14
CA GLY A 192 8.10 10.04 -11.28
C GLY A 192 8.27 8.70 -12.02
N PHE A 193 8.02 8.68 -13.33
CA PHE A 193 8.27 7.52 -14.19
C PHE A 193 9.75 7.32 -14.51
N ALA A 194 10.52 8.41 -14.68
CA ALA A 194 11.97 8.35 -14.89
C ALA A 194 12.69 7.77 -13.66
N ILE A 195 12.34 8.23 -12.46
CA ILE A 195 12.92 7.70 -11.22
C ILE A 195 12.47 6.25 -10.99
N PHE A 196 11.22 5.90 -11.30
CA PHE A 196 10.77 4.51 -11.28
C PHE A 196 11.60 3.61 -12.22
N LYS A 197 11.90 4.07 -13.45
CA LYS A 197 12.78 3.33 -14.36
C LYS A 197 14.20 3.19 -13.81
N GLU A 198 14.71 4.24 -13.18
CA GLU A 198 16.07 4.24 -12.61
C GLU A 198 16.17 3.26 -11.44
N VAL A 199 15.21 3.29 -10.52
CA VAL A 199 15.06 2.31 -9.42
C VAL A 199 14.86 0.90 -9.96
N TYR A 200 14.01 0.72 -10.97
CA TYR A 200 13.79 -0.57 -11.63
C TYR A 200 15.08 -1.09 -12.28
N SER A 201 15.83 -0.23 -12.98
CA SER A 201 17.12 -0.58 -13.61
C SER A 201 18.15 -1.00 -12.57
N LEU A 202 18.30 -0.24 -11.49
CA LEU A 202 19.20 -0.57 -10.39
C LEU A 202 18.80 -1.88 -9.71
N SER A 203 17.51 -2.11 -9.52
CA SER A 203 17.02 -3.38 -8.97
C SER A 203 17.20 -4.54 -9.93
N LYS A 204 17.08 -4.31 -11.24
CA LYS A 204 17.29 -5.30 -12.28
C LYS A 204 18.73 -5.78 -12.32
N GLU A 205 19.71 -4.88 -12.18
CA GLU A 205 21.13 -5.23 -12.08
C GLU A 205 21.47 -6.06 -10.84
N ILE A 206 20.66 -5.95 -9.78
CA ILE A 206 20.81 -6.75 -8.55
C ILE A 206 20.06 -8.09 -8.65
N ILE A 207 18.94 -8.14 -9.41
CA ILE A 207 18.05 -9.30 -9.55
C ILE A 207 18.47 -10.22 -10.69
N GLU A 208 19.12 -9.71 -11.74
CA GLU A 208 19.84 -10.52 -12.72
C GLU A 208 21.21 -10.87 -12.11
N PRO A 209 21.40 -12.07 -11.50
CA PRO A 209 22.77 -12.54 -11.33
C PRO A 209 23.37 -12.60 -12.72
N ALA A 210 24.66 -12.23 -12.84
CA ALA A 210 25.46 -12.29 -14.05
C ALA A 210 25.17 -13.56 -14.87
N ALA A 211 24.16 -13.53 -15.72
CA ALA A 211 23.86 -14.53 -16.72
C ALA A 211 24.69 -14.18 -17.96
N GLN A 212 26.00 -14.03 -17.74
CA GLN A 212 27.09 -13.92 -18.71
C GLN A 212 28.39 -13.53 -17.96
N ALA A 213 29.03 -14.52 -17.33
CA ALA A 213 30.49 -14.75 -17.30
C ALA A 213 30.80 -15.97 -16.42
#